data_AF-A0A2G9PBZ2-F1
#
_entry.id   AF-A0A2G9PBZ2-F1
#
_cell.length_a   1.000
_cell.length_b   1.000
_cell.length_c   1.000
_cell.angle_alpha   90.00
_cell.angle_beta   90.00
_cell.angle_gamma   90.00
#
_symmetry.space_group_name_H-M   'P 1'
#
loop_
_entity.id
_entity.type
_entity.pdbx_description
1 polymer ?
#
loop_
_entity_poly.entity_id
_entity_poly.type
_entity_poly.pdbx_seq_one_letter_code
_entity_poly.pdbx_strand_id
1 'polypeptide(L)'
;FIPSMAVILSAFADILMTLAVVDLFGLKMSTAGIVAFLMLIGYSVDTDILLTIRVLKRDEDPLNTRLLGALKTGLTMTLTSFFAILAALFIVQSFSVVLTQIFIILVLGLFFDMLNTWITNVSILKWYAEHKENKK
;
A
#
# COMPACT_ATOMS: atom_id res chain seq x y z
N PHE A 1 -4.21 -13.47 14.64
CA PHE A 1 -4.83 -13.65 13.31
C PHE A 1 -5.37 -12.35 12.73
N ILE A 2 -6.04 -11.51 13.54
CA ILE A 2 -6.59 -10.20 13.10
C ILE A 2 -5.58 -9.32 12.32
N PRO A 3 -4.31 -9.17 12.74
CA PRO A 3 -3.36 -8.32 12.01
C PRO A 3 -3.02 -8.87 10.62
N SER A 4 -2.78 -10.18 10.51
CA SER A 4 -2.51 -10.83 9.23
C SER A 4 -3.68 -10.76 8.26
N MET A 5 -4.92 -10.86 8.77
CA MET A 5 -6.13 -10.68 7.97
C MET A 5 -6.25 -9.24 7.44
N ALA A 6 -5.90 -8.24 8.26
CA ALA A 6 -5.93 -6.84 7.84
C ALA A 6 -4.96 -6.57 6.68
N VAL A 7 -3.73 -7.11 6.74
CA VAL A 7 -2.75 -7.03 5.65
C VAL A 7 -3.27 -7.69 4.36
N ILE A 8 -3.84 -8.90 4.46
CA ILE A 8 -4.38 -9.59 3.29
C ILE A 8 -5.55 -8.81 2.67
N LEU A 9 -6.42 -8.24 3.52
CA LEU A 9 -7.56 -7.44 3.06
C LEU A 9 -7.11 -6.16 2.35
N SER A 10 -6.12 -5.45 2.89
CA SER A 10 -5.52 -4.27 2.25
C SER A 10 -4.94 -4.61 0.88
N ALA A 11 -4.02 -5.57 0.82
CA ALA A 11 -3.40 -5.97 -0.44
C ALA A 11 -4.42 -6.44 -1.49
N PHE A 12 -5.47 -7.15 -1.05
CA PHE A 12 -6.57 -7.54 -1.92
C PHE A 12 -7.36 -6.33 -2.45
N ALA A 13 -7.67 -5.37 -1.58
CA ALA A 13 -8.36 -4.15 -1.96
C ALA A 13 -7.51 -3.28 -2.91
N ASP A 14 -6.19 -3.23 -2.73
CA ASP A 14 -5.26 -2.51 -3.61
C ASP A 14 -5.29 -3.06 -5.03
N ILE A 15 -5.22 -4.39 -5.16
CA ILE A 15 -5.30 -5.07 -6.47
C ILE A 15 -6.68 -4.80 -7.09
N LEU A 16 -7.76 -5.01 -6.34
CA LEU A 16 -9.11 -4.88 -6.89
C LEU A 16 -9.41 -3.45 -7.36
N MET A 17 -9.10 -2.44 -6.54
CA MET A 17 -9.35 -1.05 -6.92
C MET A 17 -8.50 -0.63 -8.11
N THR A 18 -7.23 -1.03 -8.12
CA THR A 18 -6.33 -0.74 -9.25
C THR A 18 -6.82 -1.41 -10.52
N LEU A 19 -7.23 -2.69 -10.45
CA LEU A 19 -7.76 -3.43 -11.58
C LEU A 19 -9.05 -2.80 -12.12
N ALA A 20 -9.97 -2.40 -11.23
CA ALA A 20 -11.21 -1.74 -11.62
C ALA A 20 -10.93 -0.42 -12.37
N VAL A 21 -9.98 0.38 -11.88
CA VAL A 21 -9.62 1.64 -12.55
C VAL A 21 -8.93 1.39 -13.90
N VAL A 22 -8.03 0.42 -13.98
CA VAL A 22 -7.36 0.04 -15.23
C VAL A 22 -8.37 -0.42 -16.28
N ASP A 23 -9.37 -1.20 -15.88
CA ASP A 23 -10.46 -1.65 -16.75
C ASP A 23 -11.35 -0.48 -17.21
N LEU A 24 -11.68 0.45 -16.30
CA LEU A 24 -12.43 1.67 -16.64
C LEU A 24 -11.69 2.56 -17.65
N PHE A 25 -10.36 2.61 -17.60
CA PHE A 25 -9.54 3.31 -18.60
C PHE A 25 -9.37 2.54 -19.92
N GLY A 26 -9.92 1.33 -20.03
CA GLY A 26 -9.83 0.50 -21.24
C GLY A 26 -8.43 -0.03 -21.53
N LEU A 27 -7.55 -0.08 -20.52
CA LEU A 27 -6.19 -0.58 -20.68
C LEU A 27 -6.20 -2.10 -20.79
N LYS A 28 -5.81 -2.62 -21.96
CA LYS A 28 -5.73 -4.08 -22.18
C LYS A 28 -4.65 -4.69 -21.29
N MET A 29 -5.05 -5.63 -20.44
CA MET A 29 -4.12 -6.37 -19.60
C MET A 29 -3.15 -7.20 -20.47
N SER A 30 -1.85 -6.91 -20.30
CA SER A 30 -0.76 -7.66 -20.92
C SER A 30 0.02 -8.44 -19.84
N THR A 31 1.02 -9.21 -20.25
CA THR A 31 1.99 -9.84 -19.31
C THR A 31 2.68 -8.79 -18.44
N ALA A 32 2.92 -7.59 -18.97
CA ALA A 32 3.47 -6.47 -18.22
C ALA A 32 2.54 -6.01 -17.09
N GLY A 33 1.22 -6.01 -17.34
CA GLY A 33 0.23 -5.69 -16.32
C GLY A 33 0.28 -6.66 -15.14
N ILE A 34 0.38 -7.96 -15.41
CA ILE A 34 0.51 -8.99 -14.35
C ILE A 34 1.75 -8.73 -13.48
N VAL A 35 2.89 -8.43 -14.11
CA VAL A 35 4.14 -8.11 -13.39
C VAL A 35 3.98 -6.86 -12.52
N ALA A 36 3.24 -5.85 -12.98
CA ALA A 36 2.96 -4.66 -12.20
C ALA A 36 2.12 -4.95 -10.95
N PHE A 37 1.09 -5.78 -11.05
CA PHE A 37 0.30 -6.21 -9.90
C PHE A 37 1.11 -7.04 -8.90
N LEU A 38 2.00 -7.91 -9.37
CA LEU A 38 2.91 -8.66 -8.48
C LEU A 38 3.85 -7.74 -7.71
N MET A 39 4.36 -6.68 -8.34
CA MET A 39 5.15 -5.66 -7.66
C MET A 39 4.32 -4.83 -6.68
N LEU A 40 3.08 -4.47 -7.04
CA LEU A 40 2.18 -3.73 -6.17
C LEU A 40 1.94 -4.47 -4.85
N ILE A 41 1.78 -5.79 -4.89
CA ILE A 41 1.67 -6.61 -3.67
C ILE A 41 2.88 -6.42 -2.77
N GLY A 42 4.10 -6.43 -3.34
CA GLY A 42 5.32 -6.22 -2.56
C GLY A 42 5.34 -4.87 -1.85
N TYR A 43 5.01 -3.80 -2.58
CA TYR A 43 4.97 -2.45 -2.01
C TYR A 43 3.93 -2.29 -0.89
N SER A 44 2.71 -2.80 -1.10
CA SER A 44 1.60 -2.74 -0.13
C SER A 44 1.88 -3.58 1.12
N VAL A 45 2.40 -4.81 0.95
CA VAL A 45 2.72 -5.69 2.08
C VAL A 45 3.84 -5.10 2.95
N ASP A 46 4.81 -4.39 2.35
CA ASP A 46 5.90 -3.75 3.09
C ASP A 46 5.40 -2.65 4.05
N THR A 47 4.47 -1.78 3.60
CA THR A 47 3.87 -0.70 4.43
C THR A 47 2.99 -1.30 5.53
N ASP A 48 2.17 -2.29 5.19
CA ASP A 48 1.26 -2.97 6.09
C ASP A 48 1.98 -3.74 7.22
N ILE A 49 3.08 -4.43 6.88
CA ILE A 49 3.93 -5.12 7.86
C ILE A 49 4.61 -4.09 8.77
N LEU A 50 5.14 -3.00 8.21
CA LEU A 50 5.77 -1.93 9.00
C LEU A 50 4.78 -1.35 10.03
N LEU A 51 3.56 -1.07 9.60
CA LEU A 51 2.49 -0.57 10.45
C LEU A 51 2.18 -1.58 11.57
N THR A 52 1.97 -2.85 11.20
CA THR A 52 1.68 -3.92 12.15
C THR A 52 2.76 -4.07 13.21
N ILE A 53 4.04 -4.07 12.82
CA ILE A 53 5.18 -4.19 13.74
C ILE A 53 5.21 -3.01 14.71
N ARG A 54 5.08 -1.78 14.20
CA ARG A 54 5.13 -0.58 15.06
C ARG A 54 3.93 -0.50 16.00
N VAL A 55 2.74 -0.86 15.55
CA VAL A 55 1.49 -0.74 16.33
C VAL A 55 1.28 -1.87 17.32
N LEU A 56 1.75 -3.09 17.05
CA LEU A 56 1.45 -4.26 17.90
C LEU A 56 2.65 -4.89 18.61
N LYS A 57 3.88 -4.68 18.13
CA LYS A 57 5.07 -5.38 18.65
C LYS A 57 6.02 -4.52 19.49
N ARG A 58 5.97 -3.18 19.37
CA ARG A 58 6.82 -2.23 20.12
C ARG A 58 6.11 -1.58 21.31
N ASP A 59 6.22 -2.13 22.51
CA ASP A 59 5.46 -1.62 23.68
C ASP A 59 6.14 -0.47 24.44
N GLU A 60 7.05 0.26 23.81
CA GLU A 60 7.87 1.30 24.46
C GLU A 60 7.13 2.63 24.61
N ASP A 61 6.23 2.95 23.68
CA ASP A 61 5.56 4.26 23.57
C ASP A 61 4.02 4.11 23.59
N PRO A 62 3.28 5.19 23.92
CA PRO A 62 1.82 5.21 23.77
C PRO A 62 1.37 4.88 22.34
N LEU A 63 0.22 4.21 22.20
CA LEU A 63 -0.32 3.75 20.91
C LEU A 63 -0.36 4.85 19.84
N ASN A 64 -0.85 6.05 20.18
CA ASN A 64 -0.94 7.17 19.25
C ASN A 64 0.45 7.67 18.80
N THR A 65 1.45 7.67 19.68
CA THR A 65 2.84 8.04 19.34
C THR A 65 3.44 7.04 18.36
N ARG A 66 3.22 5.73 18.61
CA ARG A 66 3.65 4.64 17.72
C ARG A 66 3.00 4.76 16.33
N LEU A 67 1.70 5.06 16.30
CA LEU A 67 0.94 5.29 15.07
C LEU A 67 1.47 6.47 14.27
N LEU A 68 1.70 7.63 14.91
CA LEU A 68 2.26 8.80 14.25
C LEU A 68 3.66 8.53 13.69
N GLY A 69 4.49 7.81 14.45
CA GLY A 69 5.80 7.36 13.97
C GLY A 69 5.67 6.46 12.75
N ALA A 70 4.82 5.43 12.81
CA ALA A 70 4.55 4.52 11.69
C ALA A 70 4.05 5.26 10.45
N LEU A 71 3.12 6.21 10.63
CA LEU A 71 2.58 7.07 9.58
C LEU A 71 3.67 7.88 8.90
N LYS A 72 4.54 8.54 9.66
CA LYS A 72 5.64 9.31 9.09
C LYS A 72 6.55 8.43 8.22
N THR A 73 6.94 7.25 8.70
CA THR A 73 7.83 6.36 7.94
C THR A 73 7.15 5.75 6.74
N GLY A 74 5.94 5.21 6.89
CA GLY A 74 5.23 4.54 5.81
C GLY A 74 4.78 5.52 4.71
N LEU A 75 4.32 6.73 5.06
CA LEU A 75 4.06 7.76 4.06
C LEU A 75 5.33 8.18 3.33
N THR A 76 6.45 8.38 4.05
CA THR A 76 7.72 8.74 3.40
C THR A 76 8.13 7.68 2.39
N MET A 77 8.07 6.39 2.77
CA MET A 77 8.40 5.26 1.90
C MET A 77 7.51 5.26 0.65
N THR A 78 6.19 5.30 0.84
CA THR A 78 5.20 5.25 -0.26
C THR A 78 5.33 6.44 -1.20
N LEU A 79 5.46 7.67 -0.66
CA LEU A 79 5.60 8.89 -1.46
C LEU A 79 6.90 8.89 -2.27
N THR A 80 8.02 8.45 -1.68
CA THR A 80 9.28 8.37 -2.45
C THR A 80 9.18 7.41 -3.63
N SER A 81 8.59 6.23 -3.43
CA SER A 81 8.34 5.27 -4.52
C SER A 81 7.36 5.83 -5.55
N PHE A 82 6.27 6.45 -5.09
CA PHE A 82 5.26 7.06 -5.95
C PHE A 82 5.85 8.12 -6.87
N PHE A 83 6.60 9.09 -6.31
CA PHE A 83 7.22 10.14 -7.12
C PHE A 83 8.33 9.62 -8.03
N ALA A 84 9.10 8.62 -7.59
CA ALA A 84 10.12 8.01 -8.43
C ALA A 84 9.51 7.30 -9.65
N ILE A 85 8.44 6.52 -9.45
CA ILE A 85 7.74 5.81 -10.52
C ILE A 85 7.01 6.80 -11.42
N LEU A 86 6.41 7.85 -10.86
CA LEU A 86 5.78 8.91 -11.63
C LEU A 86 6.78 9.64 -12.53
N ALA A 87 7.96 9.98 -12.02
CA ALA A 87 9.04 10.57 -12.82
C ALA A 87 9.52 9.61 -13.91
N ALA A 88 9.69 8.33 -13.58
CA ALA A 88 10.07 7.30 -14.56
C ALA A 88 9.02 7.13 -15.66
N LEU A 89 7.72 7.24 -15.33
CA LEU A 89 6.62 7.21 -16.29
C LEU A 89 6.75 8.33 -17.32
N PHE A 90 7.00 9.56 -16.89
CA PHE A 90 7.17 10.69 -17.82
C PHE A 90 8.35 10.50 -18.77
N ILE A 91 9.44 9.89 -18.30
CA ILE A 91 10.63 9.62 -19.13
C ILE A 91 10.32 8.53 -20.15
N VAL A 92 9.73 7.42 -19.69
CA VAL A 92 9.63 6.19 -20.48
C VAL A 92 8.44 6.17 -21.45
N GLN A 93 7.43 7.03 -21.25
CA GLN A 93 6.26 7.09 -22.13
C GLN A 93 6.59 7.27 -23.61
N SER A 94 7.75 7.87 -23.92
CA SER A 94 8.16 8.17 -25.28
C SER A 94 8.77 6.98 -26.03
N PHE A 95 9.26 5.94 -25.34
CA PHE A 95 10.04 4.87 -25.97
C PHE A 95 9.68 3.43 -25.56
N SER A 96 8.82 3.20 -24.56
CA SER A 96 8.39 1.84 -24.21
C SER A 96 6.97 1.76 -23.66
N VAL A 97 6.04 1.29 -24.51
CA VAL A 97 4.63 1.05 -24.14
C VAL A 97 4.50 0.05 -22.98
N VAL A 98 5.38 -0.96 -22.93
CA VAL A 98 5.39 -1.99 -21.89
C VAL A 98 5.69 -1.38 -20.52
N LEU A 99 6.73 -0.55 -20.43
CA LEU A 99 7.10 0.10 -19.17
C LEU A 99 6.09 1.18 -18.78
N THR A 100 5.51 1.89 -19.74
CA THR A 100 4.40 2.81 -19.48
C THR A 100 3.23 2.11 -18.82
N GLN A 101 2.83 0.94 -19.32
CA GLN A 101 1.74 0.16 -18.73
C GLN A 101 2.08 -0.26 -17.29
N ILE A 102 3.30 -0.73 -17.03
CA ILE A 102 3.74 -1.11 -15.68
C ILE A 102 3.67 0.08 -14.73
N PHE A 103 4.23 1.22 -15.12
CA PHE A 103 4.30 2.39 -14.25
C PHE A 103 2.94 3.04 -14.02
N ILE A 104 2.02 3.03 -15.00
CA ILE A 104 0.64 3.49 -14.80
C ILE A 104 -0.03 2.65 -13.71
N ILE A 105 0.06 1.32 -13.80
CA ILE A 105 -0.54 0.42 -12.82
C ILE A 105 0.07 0.63 -11.44
N LEU A 106 1.39 0.81 -11.34
CA LEU A 106 2.06 1.07 -10.07
C LEU A 106 1.68 2.42 -9.46
N VAL A 107 1.56 3.49 -10.25
CA VAL A 107 1.14 4.81 -9.75
C VAL A 107 -0.27 4.74 -9.18
N LEU A 108 -1.20 4.12 -9.91
CA LEU A 108 -2.57 3.92 -9.44
C LEU A 108 -2.61 3.02 -8.19
N GLY A 109 -1.84 1.93 -8.21
CA GLY A 109 -1.77 0.99 -7.11
C GLY A 109 -1.22 1.59 -5.82
N LEU A 110 -0.09 2.31 -5.89
CA LEU A 110 0.50 2.98 -4.73
C LEU A 110 -0.42 4.08 -4.17
N PHE A 111 -1.21 4.72 -5.04
CA PHE A 111 -2.21 5.67 -4.60
C PHE A 111 -3.32 4.98 -3.79
N PHE A 112 -3.85 3.85 -4.27
CA PHE A 112 -4.85 3.08 -3.55
C PHE A 112 -4.32 2.41 -2.27
N ASP A 113 -3.09 1.86 -2.31
CA ASP A 113 -2.39 1.34 -1.14
C ASP A 113 -2.29 2.38 -0.04
N MET A 114 -1.86 3.61 -0.38
CA MET A 114 -1.80 4.69 0.60
C MET A 114 -3.17 4.94 1.25
N LEU A 115 -4.25 4.94 0.49
CA LEU A 115 -5.60 5.11 1.05
C LEU A 115 -6.00 3.93 1.93
N ASN A 116 -5.85 2.70 1.45
CA ASN A 116 -6.25 1.50 2.19
C ASN A 116 -5.44 1.31 3.47
N THR A 117 -4.13 1.47 3.40
CA THR A 117 -3.23 1.31 4.54
C THR A 117 -3.57 2.32 5.64
N TRP A 118 -3.68 3.61 5.30
CA TRP A 118 -3.86 4.66 6.31
C TRP A 118 -5.30 4.87 6.77
N ILE A 119 -6.30 4.54 5.94
CA ILE A 119 -7.72 4.66 6.31
C ILE A 119 -8.24 3.35 6.89
N THR A 120 -8.00 2.22 6.21
CA THR A 120 -8.59 0.93 6.57
C THR A 120 -7.70 0.15 7.55
N ASN A 121 -6.44 -0.15 7.18
CA ASN A 121 -5.58 -1.01 8.00
C ASN A 121 -5.26 -0.38 9.36
N VAL A 122 -4.88 0.90 9.38
CA VAL A 122 -4.66 1.66 10.62
C VAL A 122 -5.88 1.61 11.53
N SER A 123 -7.09 1.80 11.00
CA SER A 123 -8.32 1.80 11.80
C SER A 123 -8.57 0.44 12.45
N ILE A 124 -8.39 -0.65 11.69
CA ILE A 124 -8.54 -2.02 12.20
C ILE A 124 -7.49 -2.31 13.28
N LEU A 125 -6.22 -1.97 13.02
CA LEU A 125 -5.11 -2.23 13.94
C LEU A 125 -5.20 -1.40 15.22
N LYS A 126 -5.60 -0.13 15.11
CA LYS A 126 -5.82 0.75 16.26
C LYS A 126 -6.92 0.19 17.15
N TRP A 127 -8.08 -0.15 16.57
CA TRP A 127 -9.18 -0.75 17.31
C TRP A 127 -8.77 -2.05 18.02
N TYR A 128 -8.01 -2.90 17.33
CA TYR A 128 -7.49 -4.14 17.89
C TYR A 128 -6.49 -3.90 19.05
N ALA A 129 -5.61 -2.91 18.91
CA ALA A 129 -4.63 -2.55 19.94
C ALA A 129 -5.31 -2.00 21.20
N GLU A 130 -6.26 -1.07 21.05
CA GLU A 130 -7.03 -0.51 22.17
C GLU A 130 -7.82 -1.60 22.93
N HIS A 131 -8.46 -2.53 22.21
CA HIS A 131 -9.16 -3.67 22.82
C HIS A 131 -8.22 -4.62 23.57
N LYS A 132 -6.96 -4.72 23.15
CA LYS A 132 -5.95 -5.53 23.81
C LYS A 132 -5.43 -4.86 25.08
N GLU A 133 -5.27 -3.53 25.07
CA GLU A 133 -4.88 -2.75 26.26
C GLU A 133 -5.99 -2.73 27.32
N ASN A 134 -7.25 -2.56 26.93
CA ASN A 134 -8.39 -2.58 27.87
C ASN A 134 -8.65 -3.96 28.52
N LYS A 135 -8.03 -5.03 28.01
CA LYS A 135 -8.10 -6.38 28.58
C LYS A 135 -6.92 -6.73 29.50
N LYS A 136 -5.91 -5.86 29.61
CA LYS A 136 -4.81 -5.97 30.57
C LYS A 136 -5.17 -5.23 31.86
#